data_AF-A0A813ETC3-F1
#
_entry.id   AF-A0A813ETC3-F1
#
_cell.length_a   1.000
_cell.length_b   1.000
_cell.length_c   1.000
_cell.angle_alpha   90.00
_cell.angle_beta   90.00
_cell.angle_gamma   90.00
#
_symmetry.space_group_name_H-M   'P 1'
#
loop_
_entity.id
_entity.type
_entity.pdbx_description
1 polymer ?
#
loop_
_entity_poly.entity_id
_entity_poly.type
_entity_poly.pdbx_seq_one_letter_code
_entity_poly.pdbx_strand_id
1 'polypeptide(L)'
;MTAATGGIKFDLVVRHDALQHNPLQGARQILDNFNSLGKYLFIDVDTVSDNFRDIQAGEVRYIDLQRPPFNARPLCLDENAEENKGSKGAKEGEWFGVYQLPVAWS
;
A
#
# COMPACT_ATOMS: atom_id res chain seq x y z
N MET A 1 -1.57 21.82 -8.33
CA MET A 1 -2.69 20.88 -8.50
C MET A 1 -3.70 21.17 -7.40
N THR A 2 -4.91 21.58 -7.76
CA THR A 2 -6.00 21.90 -6.83
C THR A 2 -6.60 20.61 -6.28
N ALA A 3 -6.51 20.42 -4.96
CA ALA A 3 -7.11 19.29 -4.27
C ALA A 3 -8.63 19.30 -4.48
N ALA A 4 -9.19 18.18 -4.95
CA ALA A 4 -10.63 18.01 -5.05
C ALA A 4 -11.22 18.01 -3.63
N THR A 5 -12.02 19.03 -3.30
CA THR A 5 -12.74 19.17 -2.02
C THR A 5 -14.03 18.34 -1.98
N GLY A 6 -14.00 17.14 -2.55
CA GLY A 6 -15.03 16.13 -2.28
C GLY A 6 -14.86 15.71 -0.81
N GLY A 7 -15.88 15.96 0.03
CA GLY A 7 -15.81 15.62 1.45
C GLY A 7 -15.45 14.15 1.66
N ILE A 8 -14.69 13.87 2.73
CA ILE A 8 -14.38 12.53 3.20
C ILE A 8 -15.70 11.73 3.28
N LYS A 9 -15.81 10.68 2.47
CA LYS A 9 -17.02 9.84 2.39
C LYS A 9 -16.96 8.64 3.32
N PHE A 10 -15.75 8.21 3.65
CA PHE A 10 -15.49 7.02 4.44
C PHE A 10 -14.51 7.32 5.57
N ASP A 11 -14.81 6.85 6.78
CA ASP A 11 -13.85 6.93 7.89
C ASP A 11 -12.65 6.00 7.65
N LEU A 12 -12.92 4.82 7.08
CA LEU A 12 -11.92 3.78 6.82
C LEU A 12 -12.05 3.24 5.41
N VAL A 13 -10.93 3.19 4.69
CA VAL A 13 -10.75 2.43 3.45
C VAL A 13 -9.94 1.19 3.80
N VAL A 14 -10.46 0.01 3.45
CA VAL A 14 -9.77 -1.27 3.64
C VAL A 14 -9.33 -1.79 2.28
N ARG A 15 -8.07 -2.17 2.17
CA ARG A 15 -7.49 -2.81 0.99
C ARG A 15 -6.78 -4.09 1.43
N HIS A 16 -6.95 -5.14 0.64
CA HIS A 16 -6.15 -6.36 0.68
C HIS A 16 -5.78 -6.72 -0.77
N ASP A 17 -4.50 -6.99 -1.06
CA ASP A 17 -3.99 -7.53 -2.33
C ASP A 17 -4.28 -6.73 -3.62
N ALA A 18 -4.83 -5.53 -3.55
CA ALA A 18 -5.19 -4.78 -4.76
C ALA A 18 -3.99 -4.16 -5.50
N LEU A 19 -2.99 -3.61 -4.79
CA LEU A 19 -1.93 -2.85 -5.47
C LEU A 19 -0.98 -3.76 -6.25
N GLN A 20 -0.75 -4.99 -5.75
CA GLN A 20 0.17 -5.96 -6.32
C GLN A 20 -0.19 -6.48 -7.72
N HIS A 21 -1.45 -6.31 -8.13
CA HIS A 21 -1.97 -6.73 -9.43
C HIS A 21 -2.03 -5.58 -10.46
N ASN A 22 -1.53 -4.40 -10.11
CA ASN A 22 -1.60 -3.22 -10.95
C ASN A 22 -0.21 -2.72 -11.33
N PRO A 23 0.04 -2.23 -12.55
CA PRO A 23 1.26 -1.49 -12.86
C PRO A 23 1.51 -0.34 -11.88
N LEU A 24 2.75 0.13 -11.75
CA LEU A 24 3.11 1.14 -10.75
C LEU A 24 2.25 2.42 -10.86
N GLN A 25 1.96 2.86 -12.09
CA GLN A 25 1.06 3.98 -12.34
C GLN A 25 -0.38 3.70 -11.86
N GLY A 26 -0.88 2.48 -12.08
CA GLY A 26 -2.20 2.07 -11.61
C GLY A 26 -2.29 2.03 -10.08
N ALA A 27 -1.25 1.51 -9.41
CA ALA A 27 -1.16 1.51 -7.95
C ALA A 27 -1.22 2.94 -7.38
N ARG A 28 -0.48 3.89 -8.00
CA ARG A 28 -0.54 5.32 -7.64
C ARG A 28 -1.92 5.92 -7.81
N GLN A 29 -2.57 5.64 -8.94
CA GLN A 29 -3.92 6.14 -9.20
C GLN A 29 -4.95 5.60 -8.18
N ILE A 30 -4.81 4.34 -7.76
CA ILE A 30 -5.65 3.75 -6.70
C ILE A 30 -5.43 4.49 -5.36
N LEU A 31 -4.17 4.74 -4.99
CA LEU A 31 -3.85 5.50 -3.77
C LEU A 31 -4.41 6.94 -3.82
N ASP A 32 -4.33 7.61 -4.98
CA ASP A 32 -4.91 8.94 -5.18
C ASP A 32 -6.45 8.92 -5.06
N ASN A 33 -7.10 7.88 -5.55
CA ASN A 33 -8.53 7.70 -5.35
C ASN A 33 -8.85 7.55 -3.85
N PHE A 34 -8.08 6.75 -3.10
CA PHE A 34 -8.26 6.62 -1.65
C PHE A 34 -8.06 7.95 -0.92
N ASN A 35 -7.03 8.72 -1.28
CA ASN A 35 -6.74 10.05 -0.74
C ASN A 35 -7.92 11.02 -0.85
N SER A 36 -8.79 10.86 -1.86
CA SER A 36 -9.97 11.70 -2.07
C SER A 36 -11.25 11.20 -1.39
N LEU A 37 -11.24 10.00 -0.80
CA LEU A 37 -12.45 9.31 -0.34
C LEU A 37 -12.45 9.04 1.17
N GLY A 38 -11.29 8.77 1.77
CA GLY A 38 -11.17 8.23 3.12
C GLY A 38 -10.48 9.15 4.13
N LYS A 39 -10.62 8.84 5.41
CA LYS A 39 -9.81 9.43 6.50
C LYS A 39 -8.61 8.55 6.88
N TYR A 40 -8.80 7.24 6.91
CA TYR A 40 -7.73 6.27 7.18
C TYR A 40 -7.72 5.16 6.13
N LEU A 41 -6.53 4.63 5.86
CA LEU A 41 -6.31 3.47 5.00
C LEU A 41 -5.74 2.34 5.84
N PHE A 42 -6.43 1.19 5.86
CA PHE A 42 -5.91 -0.08 6.38
C PHE A 42 -5.55 -0.97 5.20
N ILE A 43 -4.29 -1.36 5.12
CA ILE A 43 -3.71 -1.97 3.91
C ILE A 43 -2.63 -2.98 4.27
N ASP A 44 -2.58 -4.07 3.52
CA ASP A 44 -1.46 -5.00 3.52
C ASP A 44 -0.19 -4.36 2.96
N VAL A 45 0.93 -4.70 3.58
CA VAL A 45 2.29 -4.29 3.22
C VAL A 45 3.10 -5.56 3.10
N ASP A 46 3.77 -5.70 1.96
CA ASP A 46 4.59 -6.88 1.68
C ASP A 46 6.08 -6.64 1.94
N THR A 47 6.79 -7.72 2.19
CA THR A 47 8.24 -7.76 2.05
C THR A 47 8.60 -7.69 0.57
N VAL A 48 9.31 -6.63 0.17
CA VAL A 48 9.69 -6.41 -1.24
C VAL A 48 11.22 -6.29 -1.40
N SER A 49 11.77 -7.00 -2.37
CA SER A 49 13.19 -6.88 -2.77
C SER A 49 13.43 -5.77 -3.80
N ASP A 50 12.45 -5.54 -4.68
CA ASP A 50 12.45 -4.47 -5.68
C ASP A 50 11.04 -3.90 -5.85
N ASN A 51 10.83 -2.72 -5.27
CA ASN A 51 9.55 -2.03 -5.27
C ASN A 51 9.36 -1.14 -6.52
N PHE A 52 10.37 -1.06 -7.40
CA PHE A 52 10.33 -0.31 -8.66
C PHE A 52 9.98 -1.19 -9.86
N ARG A 53 10.00 -2.52 -9.69
CA ARG A 53 9.57 -3.46 -10.71
C ARG A 53 8.14 -3.11 -11.14
N ASP A 54 7.94 -2.89 -12.43
CA ASP A 54 6.60 -2.80 -13.01
C ASP A 54 6.13 -4.18 -13.50
N ILE A 55 4.83 -4.33 -13.77
CA ILE A 55 4.24 -5.62 -14.18
C ILE A 55 3.29 -5.49 -15.36
N GLN A 56 3.08 -6.59 -16.08
CA GLN A 56 2.01 -6.72 -17.07
C GLN A 56 0.70 -7.21 -16.44
N ALA A 57 -0.41 -7.08 -17.18
CA ALA A 57 -1.69 -7.63 -16.74
C ALA A 57 -1.59 -9.16 -16.57
N GLY A 58 -2.05 -9.66 -15.43
CA GLY A 58 -1.96 -11.09 -15.06
C GLY A 58 -0.71 -11.47 -14.27
N GLU A 59 0.24 -10.56 -14.09
CA GLU A 59 1.38 -10.74 -13.19
C GLU A 59 1.07 -10.23 -11.77
N VAL A 60 1.93 -10.60 -10.82
CA VAL A 60 1.89 -10.16 -9.42
C VAL A 60 3.27 -9.65 -9.01
N ARG A 61 3.31 -8.57 -8.21
CA ARG A 61 4.50 -8.13 -7.48
C ARG A 61 4.13 -7.72 -6.07
N TYR A 62 5.03 -7.98 -5.12
CA TYR A 62 4.90 -7.46 -3.76
C TYR A 62 5.13 -5.95 -3.71
N ILE A 63 4.42 -5.24 -2.82
CA ILE A 63 4.54 -3.79 -2.64
C ILE A 63 4.72 -3.44 -1.17
N ASP A 64 5.79 -2.69 -0.90
CA ASP A 64 6.00 -2.05 0.40
C ASP A 64 5.78 -0.54 0.26
N LEU A 65 4.70 -0.02 0.85
CA LEU A 65 4.42 1.41 0.81
C LEU A 65 5.46 2.24 1.57
N GLN A 66 6.20 1.65 2.51
CA GLN A 66 7.22 2.36 3.30
C GLN A 66 8.50 2.62 2.50
N ARG A 67 8.72 1.89 1.41
CA ARG A 67 9.94 1.99 0.59
C ARG A 67 9.71 2.86 -0.64
N PRO A 68 10.78 3.41 -1.24
CA PRO A 68 10.70 4.03 -2.56
C PRO A 68 10.02 3.08 -3.56
N PRO A 69 9.18 3.56 -4.48
CA PRO A 69 8.90 4.97 -4.81
C PRO A 69 7.67 5.57 -4.09
N PHE A 70 7.18 4.93 -3.01
CA PHE A 70 6.05 5.43 -2.25
C PHE A 70 6.52 6.20 -1.01
N ASN A 71 7.45 5.64 -0.22
CA ASN A 71 7.98 6.30 0.99
C ASN A 71 6.88 6.78 1.96
N ALA A 72 5.74 6.09 1.98
CA ALA A 72 4.60 6.41 2.84
C ALA A 72 4.95 6.12 4.30
N ARG A 73 4.36 6.91 5.21
CA ARG A 73 4.58 6.74 6.65
C ARG A 73 3.31 6.22 7.32
N PRO A 74 3.33 5.00 7.88
CA PRO A 74 2.18 4.48 8.63
C PRO A 74 2.02 5.23 9.95
N LEU A 75 0.77 5.32 10.42
CA LEU A 75 0.45 5.67 11.81
C LEU A 75 0.76 4.52 12.76
N CYS A 76 0.46 3.30 12.31
CA CYS A 76 0.69 2.06 13.05
C CYS A 76 0.96 0.95 12.04
N LEU A 77 1.80 0.00 12.40
CA LEU A 77 2.19 -1.12 11.59
C LEU A 77 2.47 -2.30 12.53
N ASP A 78 1.86 -3.44 12.25
CA ASP A 78 2.02 -4.65 13.05
C ASP A 78 2.83 -5.66 12.25
N GLU A 79 4.13 -5.43 12.18
CA GLU A 79 5.04 -6.34 11.50
C GLU A 79 5.03 -7.67 12.26
N ASN A 80 4.42 -8.69 11.65
CA ASN A 80 4.36 -10.02 12.23
C ASN A 80 5.71 -10.74 12.09
N ALA A 81 6.74 -10.14 12.67
CA ALA A 81 8.15 -10.40 12.39
C ALA A 81 8.56 -11.83 12.74
N GLU A 82 7.88 -12.49 13.69
CA GLU A 82 8.14 -13.89 14.05
C GLU A 82 7.51 -14.86 13.06
N GLU A 83 6.30 -14.58 12.57
CA GLU A 83 5.62 -15.39 11.55
C GLU A 83 6.27 -15.23 10.17
N ASN A 84 6.93 -14.10 9.95
CA ASN A 84 7.73 -13.82 8.76
C ASN A 84 9.14 -14.44 8.78
N LYS A 85 9.48 -15.25 9.79
CA LYS A 85 10.77 -15.98 9.83
C LYS A 85 10.72 -17.32 9.09
N GLY A 86 11.87 -17.74 8.59
CA GLY A 86 12.06 -19.04 7.94
C GLY A 86 11.53 -19.11 6.51
N SER A 87 11.42 -20.31 5.96
CA SER A 87 11.15 -20.54 4.53
C SER A 87 9.74 -20.14 4.07
N LYS A 88 8.81 -19.90 5.00
CA LYS A 88 7.45 -19.43 4.72
C LYS A 88 7.40 -17.90 4.61
N GLY A 89 7.89 -17.19 5.62
CA GLY A 89 7.98 -15.72 5.57
C GLY A 89 9.00 -15.18 4.57
N ALA A 90 9.98 -15.99 4.15
CA ALA A 90 10.88 -15.64 3.06
C ALA A 90 10.21 -15.63 1.67
N LYS A 91 9.02 -16.23 1.54
CA LYS A 91 8.26 -16.23 0.27
C LYS A 91 7.28 -15.07 0.18
N GLU A 92 6.60 -14.78 1.29
CA GLU A 92 5.56 -13.77 1.38
C GLU A 92 5.48 -13.36 2.85
N GLY A 93 6.18 -12.27 3.20
CA GLY A 93 6.02 -11.65 4.50
C GLY A 93 5.04 -10.50 4.34
N GLU A 94 3.81 -10.67 4.82
CA GLU A 94 2.72 -9.70 4.70
C GLU A 94 2.26 -9.27 6.10
N TRP A 95 1.93 -7.99 6.26
CA TRP A 95 1.33 -7.47 7.48
C TRP A 95 0.48 -6.26 7.19
N PHE A 96 -0.30 -5.82 8.18
CA PHE A 96 -1.17 -4.65 8.01
C PHE A 96 -0.54 -3.37 8.55
N GLY A 97 -0.71 -2.30 7.78
CA GLY A 97 -0.43 -0.93 8.17
C GLY A 97 -1.68 -0.07 8.15
N VAL A 98 -1.76 0.89 9.08
CA VAL A 98 -2.75 1.97 9.08
C VAL A 98 -2.06 3.26 8.65
N TYR A 99 -2.60 3.93 7.66
CA TYR A 99 -2.10 5.21 7.16
C TYR A 99 -3.18 6.29 7.32
N GLN A 100 -2.77 7.51 7.65
CA GLN A 100 -3.65 8.66 7.54
C GLN A 100 -3.81 9.03 6.07
N LEU A 101 -5.04 9.33 5.64
CA LEU A 101 -5.32 9.86 4.32
C LEU A 101 -5.38 11.41 4.38
N PRO A 102 -4.82 12.11 3.36
CA PRO A 102 -4.12 11.55 2.22
C PRO A 102 -2.77 10.92 2.62
N VAL A 103 -2.44 9.77 2.03
CA VAL A 103 -1.10 9.20 2.14
C VAL A 103 -0.13 10.20 1.52
N ALA A 104 0.81 10.69 2.32
CA ALA A 104 1.92 11.48 1.81
C ALA A 104 2.98 10.52 1.27
N TRP A 105 3.14 10.48 -0.05
CA TRP A 105 4.16 9.68 -0.73
C TRP A 105 5.03 10.58 -1.62
N SER A 106 6.31 10.20 -1.81
CA SER A 106 7.34 10.98 -2.53
C SER A 106 8.18 10.14 -3.47
#